data_AF-A0A927KQE5-F1
#
_entry.id   AF-A0A927KQE5-F1
#
_cell.length_a   1.000
_cell.length_b   1.000
_cell.length_c   1.000
_cell.angle_alpha   90.00
_cell.angle_beta   90.00
_cell.angle_gamma   90.00
#
_symmetry.space_group_name_H-M   'P 1'
#
loop_
_entity.id
_entity.type
_entity.pdbx_description
1 polymer ?
#
loop_
_entity_poly.entity_id
_entity_poly.type
_entity_poly.pdbx_seq_one_letter_code
_entity_poly.pdbx_strand_id
1 'polypeptide(L)'
;MAVIERQSQLSEEISAADSRPAWLLAVHKVAKQFGFAHVSLIISPTVNDLLLAPLVVESTISARFVREIDAHHFLPLCPVIPRLNRSLVPQFWSVHDSVPPFPDEMRRIMTDYGIACGVMIPINAPSGERYIIRFDGDTTHPCQSVMNALGMIGLHAYDVYDSMKRNEMAPVRTLTKRELEVIRWTAQGKTSAEIGQILSLSDHTVNAYMNNAIKKLDCVNRTQLVAKAIRSKLIS
;
A
#
# COMPACT_ATOMS: atom_id res chain seq x y z
N MET A 1 -18.98 23.96 -6.24
CA MET A 1 -18.35 24.80 -5.20
C MET A 1 -18.16 24.02 -3.90
N ALA A 2 -19.24 23.59 -3.22
CA ALA A 2 -19.14 22.94 -1.90
C ALA A 2 -18.26 21.66 -1.79
N VAL A 3 -18.18 20.82 -2.83
CA VAL A 3 -17.35 19.59 -2.79
C VAL A 3 -15.85 19.89 -2.87
N ILE A 4 -15.45 20.92 -3.62
CA ILE A 4 -14.04 21.26 -3.85
C ILE A 4 -13.45 21.95 -2.62
N GLU A 5 -14.16 22.94 -2.04
CA GLU A 5 -13.74 23.58 -0.79
C GLU A 5 -13.64 22.58 0.35
N ARG A 6 -14.62 21.67 0.45
CA ARG A 6 -14.61 20.58 1.43
C ARG A 6 -13.42 19.64 1.23
N GLN A 7 -13.09 19.28 -0.01
CA GLN A 7 -11.93 18.45 -0.30
C GLN A 7 -10.62 19.13 0.10
N SER A 8 -10.50 20.45 -0.16
CA SER A 8 -9.31 21.23 0.21
C SER A 8 -9.10 21.26 1.72
N GLN A 9 -10.14 21.59 2.48
CA GLN A 9 -10.08 21.63 3.94
C GLN A 9 -9.72 20.27 4.55
N LEU A 10 -10.32 19.19 4.05
CA LEU A 10 -10.02 17.84 4.53
C LEU A 10 -8.60 17.40 4.19
N SER A 11 -8.05 17.86 3.07
CA SER A 11 -6.67 17.59 2.69
C SER A 11 -5.68 18.34 3.59
N GLU A 12 -5.99 19.56 4.01
CA GLU A 12 -5.20 20.32 4.99
C GLU A 12 -5.14 19.61 6.35
N GLU A 13 -6.27 19.10 6.85
CA GLU A 13 -6.30 18.35 8.11
C GLU A 13 -5.42 17.10 8.07
N ILE A 14 -5.44 16.37 6.95
CA ILE A 14 -4.57 15.19 6.75
C ILE A 14 -3.10 15.62 6.68
N SER A 15 -2.78 16.70 5.96
CA SER A 15 -1.41 17.21 5.81
C SER A 15 -0.80 17.68 7.13
N ALA A 16 -1.63 18.09 8.09
CA ALA A 16 -1.17 18.52 9.42
C ALA A 16 -0.79 17.34 10.33
N ALA A 17 -1.04 16.09 9.93
CA ALA A 17 -0.68 14.92 10.72
C ALA A 17 0.84 14.70 10.75
N ASP A 18 1.40 14.60 11.95
CA ASP A 18 2.84 14.42 12.21
C ASP A 18 3.17 13.02 12.77
N SER A 19 2.16 12.19 12.98
CA SER A 19 2.27 10.85 13.56
C SER A 19 1.16 9.94 13.04
N ARG A 20 1.38 8.62 13.09
CA ARG A 20 0.40 7.63 12.62
C ARG A 20 -0.96 7.72 13.35
N PRO A 21 -1.02 7.91 14.68
CA PRO A 21 -2.30 8.10 15.37
C PRO A 21 -3.03 9.39 14.95
N ALA A 22 -2.30 10.50 14.77
CA ALA A 22 -2.87 11.76 14.29
C ALA A 22 -3.41 11.62 12.87
N TRP A 23 -2.67 10.91 12.00
CA TRP A 23 -3.09 10.57 10.65
C TRP A 23 -4.38 9.75 10.64
N LEU A 24 -4.44 8.68 11.43
CA LEU A 24 -5.62 7.81 11.50
C LEU A 24 -6.84 8.61 11.99
N LEU A 25 -6.65 9.49 12.98
CA LEU A 25 -7.71 10.37 13.49
C LEU A 25 -8.20 11.35 12.40
N ALA A 26 -7.30 11.98 11.66
CA ALA A 26 -7.65 12.92 10.60
C ALA A 26 -8.44 12.22 9.48
N VAL A 27 -7.94 11.08 8.98
CA VAL A 27 -8.62 10.31 7.94
C VAL A 27 -9.96 9.75 8.45
N HIS A 28 -10.07 9.38 9.73
CA HIS A 28 -11.35 8.95 10.31
C HIS A 28 -12.39 10.08 10.37
N LYS A 29 -11.99 11.31 10.68
CA LYS A 29 -12.89 12.47 10.60
C LYS A 29 -13.40 12.66 9.18
N VAL A 30 -12.53 12.50 8.19
CA VAL A 30 -12.92 12.54 6.78
C VAL A 30 -13.91 11.42 6.45
N ALA A 31 -13.65 10.18 6.89
CA ALA A 31 -14.56 9.06 6.69
C ALA A 31 -15.98 9.38 7.20
N LYS A 32 -16.09 9.91 8.42
CA LYS A 32 -17.38 10.31 9.03
C LYS A 32 -18.10 11.38 8.22
N GLN A 33 -17.36 12.33 7.66
CA GLN A 33 -17.93 13.37 6.81
C GLN A 33 -18.58 12.83 5.53
N PHE A 34 -18.10 11.70 5.01
CA PHE A 34 -18.68 11.00 3.87
C PHE A 34 -19.67 9.88 4.27
N GLY A 35 -20.00 9.76 5.55
CA GLY A 35 -20.95 8.76 6.06
C GLY A 35 -20.34 7.38 6.32
N PHE A 36 -19.02 7.23 6.29
CA PHE A 36 -18.34 5.99 6.63
C PHE A 36 -17.97 5.96 8.12
N ALA A 37 -18.16 4.80 8.75
CA ALA A 37 -17.91 4.61 10.17
C ALA A 37 -16.43 4.31 10.47
N HIS A 38 -15.76 3.67 9.53
CA HIS A 38 -14.41 3.14 9.72
C HIS A 38 -13.49 3.50 8.57
N VAL A 39 -12.21 3.59 8.87
CA VAL A 39 -11.14 3.66 7.87
C VAL A 39 -10.01 2.70 8.22
N SER A 40 -9.43 2.08 7.19
CA SER A 40 -8.19 1.32 7.32
C SER A 40 -7.26 1.55 6.14
N LEU A 41 -5.96 1.54 6.43
CA LEU A 41 -4.91 1.32 5.46
C LEU A 41 -4.45 -0.13 5.60
N ILE A 42 -4.49 -0.87 4.49
CA ILE A 42 -4.03 -2.26 4.45
C ILE A 42 -3.07 -2.46 3.28
N ILE A 43 -2.16 -3.43 3.41
CA ILE A 43 -1.44 -3.98 2.26
C ILE A 43 -2.45 -4.75 1.41
N SER A 44 -2.37 -4.59 0.10
CA SER A 44 -3.28 -5.24 -0.85
C SER A 44 -3.16 -6.75 -0.75
N PRO A 45 -4.23 -7.49 -0.40
CA PRO A 45 -4.19 -8.93 -0.32
C PRO A 45 -3.87 -9.55 -1.68
N THR A 46 -3.06 -10.59 -1.66
CA THR A 46 -2.76 -11.46 -2.80
C THR A 46 -3.53 -12.78 -2.69
N VAL A 47 -3.51 -13.58 -3.75
CA VAL A 47 -4.13 -14.92 -3.75
C VAL A 47 -3.50 -15.89 -2.75
N ASN A 48 -2.33 -15.57 -2.20
CA ASN A 48 -1.62 -16.41 -1.24
C ASN A 48 -1.90 -16.01 0.22
N ASP A 49 -2.55 -14.86 0.44
CA ASP A 49 -2.81 -14.37 1.79
C ASP A 49 -4.05 -15.05 2.37
N LEU A 50 -3.87 -15.69 3.53
CA LEU A 50 -4.92 -16.40 4.25
C LEU A 50 -5.55 -15.57 5.35
N LEU A 51 -4.79 -14.62 5.91
CA LEU A 51 -5.13 -13.86 7.11
C LEU A 51 -5.09 -12.37 6.82
N LEU A 52 -6.03 -11.62 7.40
CA LEU A 52 -6.14 -10.17 7.32
C LEU A 52 -5.16 -9.49 8.28
N ALA A 53 -4.92 -10.02 9.49
CA ALA A 53 -4.10 -9.35 10.51
C ALA A 53 -2.71 -8.91 10.02
N PRO A 54 -1.93 -9.71 9.27
CA PRO A 54 -0.61 -9.30 8.78
C PRO A 54 -0.66 -8.16 7.76
N LEU A 55 -1.83 -7.94 7.15
CA LEU A 55 -2.02 -6.94 6.10
C LEU A 55 -2.52 -5.61 6.65
N VAL A 56 -3.01 -5.56 7.91
CA VAL A 56 -3.50 -4.30 8.51
C VAL A 56 -2.32 -3.42 8.89
N VAL A 57 -2.26 -2.23 8.30
CA VAL A 57 -1.22 -1.22 8.58
C VAL A 57 -1.73 -0.26 9.66
N GLU A 58 -2.90 0.34 9.41
CA GLU A 58 -3.61 1.22 10.35
C GLU A 58 -5.11 0.97 10.21
N SER A 59 -5.86 0.95 11.30
CA SER A 59 -7.32 0.73 11.23
C SER A 59 -8.05 1.30 12.44
N THR A 60 -9.22 1.88 12.19
CA THR A 60 -10.18 2.21 13.25
C THR A 60 -11.06 1.03 13.64
N ILE A 61 -11.06 -0.04 12.83
CA ILE A 61 -11.84 -1.25 13.11
C ILE A 61 -11.15 -2.00 14.25
N SER A 62 -11.93 -2.53 15.18
CA SER A 62 -11.37 -3.22 16.35
C SER A 62 -10.51 -4.43 15.94
N ALA A 63 -9.44 -4.68 16.69
CA ALA A 63 -8.64 -5.89 16.52
C ALA A 63 -9.46 -7.18 16.73
N ARG A 64 -10.62 -7.10 17.41
CA ARG A 64 -11.54 -8.23 17.59
C ARG A 64 -12.16 -8.65 16.25
N PHE A 65 -12.62 -7.70 15.43
CA PHE A 65 -13.12 -7.98 14.09
C PHE A 65 -12.08 -8.72 13.26
N VAL A 66 -10.84 -8.23 13.24
CA VAL A 66 -9.75 -8.86 12.47
C VAL A 66 -9.53 -10.32 12.91
N ARG A 67 -9.51 -10.58 14.22
CA ARG A 67 -9.39 -11.95 14.75
C ARG A 67 -10.55 -12.85 14.35
N GLU A 68 -11.78 -12.33 14.34
CA GLU A 68 -12.96 -13.10 13.93
C GLU A 68 -12.90 -13.44 12.43
N ILE A 69 -12.52 -12.49 11.58
CA ILE A 69 -12.29 -12.74 10.14
C ILE A 69 -11.20 -13.81 9.92
N ASP A 70 -10.10 -13.72 10.66
CA ASP A 70 -8.96 -14.63 10.56
C ASP A 70 -9.25 -16.04 11.07
N ALA A 71 -10.02 -16.16 12.16
CA ALA A 71 -10.41 -17.46 12.72
C ALA A 71 -11.13 -18.35 11.69
N HIS A 72 -11.92 -17.74 10.81
CA HIS A 72 -12.66 -18.43 9.77
C HIS A 72 -11.95 -18.45 8.40
N HIS A 73 -10.74 -17.88 8.29
CA HIS A 73 -10.00 -17.78 7.03
C HIS A 73 -10.84 -17.19 5.90
N PHE A 74 -11.58 -16.11 6.17
CA PHE A 74 -12.50 -15.53 5.18
C PHE A 74 -11.79 -14.73 4.08
N LEU A 75 -10.52 -14.37 4.25
CA LEU A 75 -9.82 -13.51 3.29
C LEU A 75 -9.82 -14.08 1.85
N PRO A 76 -9.48 -15.36 1.60
CA PRO A 76 -9.55 -15.95 0.26
C PRO A 76 -10.96 -16.06 -0.31
N LEU A 77 -11.98 -16.05 0.55
CA LEU A 77 -13.40 -16.15 0.18
C LEU A 77 -14.04 -14.79 -0.12
N CYS A 78 -13.32 -13.69 0.12
CA CYS A 78 -13.84 -12.34 -0.08
C CYS A 78 -14.07 -12.04 -1.57
N PRO A 79 -15.32 -11.78 -2.02
CA PRO A 79 -15.64 -11.58 -3.43
C PRO A 79 -15.08 -10.27 -4.01
N VAL A 80 -14.66 -9.34 -3.16
CA VAL A 80 -14.23 -8.00 -3.57
C VAL A 80 -12.75 -7.97 -3.98
N ILE A 81 -11.90 -8.80 -3.37
CA ILE A 81 -10.44 -8.77 -3.55
C ILE A 81 -10.02 -8.97 -5.02
N PRO A 82 -10.56 -9.95 -5.77
CA PRO A 82 -10.14 -10.17 -7.16
C PRO A 82 -10.40 -8.98 -8.07
N ARG A 83 -11.52 -8.27 -7.87
CA ARG A 83 -11.90 -7.09 -8.66
C ARG A 83 -11.00 -5.90 -8.31
N LEU A 84 -10.76 -5.70 -7.02
CA LEU A 84 -9.91 -4.62 -6.53
C LEU A 84 -8.48 -4.74 -7.04
N ASN A 85 -7.91 -5.95 -7.02
CA ASN A 85 -6.56 -6.21 -7.53
C ASN A 85 -6.41 -5.94 -9.04
N ARG A 86 -7.51 -5.76 -9.79
CA ARG A 86 -7.48 -5.42 -11.22
C ARG A 86 -7.87 -3.97 -11.52
N SER A 87 -8.24 -3.20 -10.51
CA SER A 87 -8.67 -1.80 -10.67
C SER A 87 -7.59 -0.80 -10.24
N LEU A 88 -7.56 0.37 -10.89
CA LEU A 88 -6.76 1.53 -10.49
C LEU A 88 -7.62 2.67 -9.93
N VAL A 89 -8.94 2.49 -9.91
CA VAL A 89 -9.91 3.52 -9.50
C VAL A 89 -10.65 3.07 -8.24
N PRO A 90 -11.22 4.00 -7.46
CA PRO A 90 -12.05 3.67 -6.31
C PRO A 90 -13.15 2.67 -6.68
N GLN A 91 -13.35 1.66 -5.84
CA GLN A 91 -14.37 0.62 -6.02
C GLN A 91 -15.33 0.63 -4.84
N PHE A 92 -16.61 0.80 -5.14
CA PHE A 92 -17.67 0.58 -4.16
C PHE A 92 -18.02 -0.91 -4.08
N TRP A 93 -18.35 -1.38 -2.89
CA TRP A 93 -18.84 -2.73 -2.66
C TRP A 93 -19.92 -2.71 -1.57
N SER A 94 -20.79 -3.72 -1.61
CA SER A 94 -21.92 -3.90 -0.69
C SER A 94 -22.06 -5.39 -0.39
N VAL A 95 -22.33 -5.76 0.86
CA VAL A 95 -22.60 -7.17 1.21
C VAL A 95 -23.91 -7.68 0.60
N HIS A 96 -24.82 -6.78 0.21
CA HIS A 96 -26.13 -7.12 -0.35
C HIS A 96 -26.08 -7.41 -1.86
N ASP A 97 -25.21 -6.73 -2.59
CA ASP A 97 -25.21 -6.74 -4.06
C ASP A 97 -23.97 -7.43 -4.68
N SER A 98 -23.17 -8.11 -3.85
CA SER A 98 -21.93 -8.74 -4.31
C SER A 98 -22.18 -10.03 -5.07
N VAL A 99 -21.47 -10.17 -6.19
CA VAL A 99 -21.45 -11.39 -7.02
C VAL A 99 -20.00 -11.82 -7.22
N PRO A 100 -19.58 -12.99 -6.70
CA PRO A 100 -20.36 -13.91 -5.87
C PRO A 100 -20.72 -13.29 -4.50
N PRO A 101 -21.73 -13.83 -3.79
CA PRO A 101 -22.12 -13.32 -2.48
C PRO A 101 -21.03 -13.57 -1.43
N PHE A 102 -21.00 -12.73 -0.41
CA PHE A 102 -20.19 -12.99 0.78
C PHE A 102 -20.70 -14.25 1.50
N PRO A 103 -19.80 -15.06 2.10
CA PRO A 103 -20.20 -16.12 3.03
C PRO A 103 -21.13 -15.57 4.13
N ASP A 104 -22.18 -16.29 4.48
CA ASP A 104 -23.22 -15.79 5.40
C ASP A 104 -22.65 -15.36 6.76
N GLU A 105 -21.72 -16.14 7.29
CA GLU A 105 -21.06 -15.84 8.56
C GLU A 105 -20.14 -14.61 8.46
N MET A 106 -19.42 -14.47 7.34
CA MET A 106 -18.62 -13.27 7.08
C MET A 106 -19.52 -12.04 7.00
N ARG A 107 -20.65 -12.13 6.29
CA ARG A 107 -21.64 -11.05 6.19
C ARG A 107 -22.18 -10.67 7.57
N ARG A 108 -22.55 -11.66 8.39
CA ARG A 108 -23.06 -11.43 9.77
C ARG A 108 -22.04 -10.67 10.61
N ILE A 109 -20.79 -11.15 10.65
CA ILE A 109 -19.70 -10.49 11.39
C ILE A 109 -19.51 -9.07 10.88
N MET A 110 -19.41 -8.85 9.57
CA MET A 110 -19.23 -7.50 9.02
C MET A 110 -20.37 -6.56 9.44
N THR A 111 -21.63 -6.99 9.34
CA THR A 111 -22.78 -6.19 9.77
C THR A 111 -22.80 -5.93 11.28
N ASP A 112 -22.40 -6.88 12.12
CA ASP A 112 -22.30 -6.71 13.59
C ASP A 112 -21.31 -5.58 13.98
N TYR A 113 -20.31 -5.31 13.15
CA TYR A 113 -19.37 -4.19 13.31
C TYR A 113 -19.77 -2.92 12.53
N GLY A 114 -20.97 -2.88 11.95
CA GLY A 114 -21.47 -1.75 11.18
C GLY A 114 -20.81 -1.60 9.80
N ILE A 115 -20.42 -2.72 9.19
CA ILE A 115 -19.73 -2.79 7.90
C ILE A 115 -20.64 -3.54 6.90
N ALA A 116 -21.58 -2.83 6.30
CA ALA A 116 -22.45 -3.37 5.24
C ALA A 116 -21.94 -3.01 3.83
N CYS A 117 -21.18 -1.93 3.70
CA CYS A 117 -20.62 -1.47 2.44
C CYS A 117 -19.30 -0.72 2.66
N GLY A 118 -18.64 -0.37 1.55
CA GLY A 118 -17.45 0.47 1.62
C GLY A 118 -16.92 0.91 0.27
N VAL A 119 -15.96 1.82 0.33
CA VAL A 119 -15.17 2.28 -0.83
C VAL A 119 -13.72 1.88 -0.60
N MET A 120 -13.16 1.15 -1.55
CA MET A 120 -11.77 0.72 -1.53
C MET A 120 -10.98 1.47 -2.62
N ILE A 121 -9.87 2.06 -2.23
CA ILE A 121 -9.01 2.89 -3.08
C ILE A 121 -7.67 2.17 -3.22
N PRO A 122 -7.37 1.58 -4.38
CA PRO A 122 -6.08 0.93 -4.61
C PRO A 122 -4.98 1.98 -4.78
N ILE A 123 -3.83 1.77 -4.13
CA ILE A 123 -2.69 2.68 -4.16
C ILE A 123 -1.43 1.89 -4.49
N ASN A 124 -0.72 2.30 -5.54
CA ASN A 124 0.55 1.69 -5.92
C ASN A 124 1.69 2.54 -5.35
N ALA A 125 2.37 2.03 -4.32
CA ALA A 125 3.47 2.72 -3.71
C ALA A 125 4.67 2.81 -4.65
N PRO A 126 5.50 3.86 -4.56
CA PRO A 126 6.77 3.91 -5.27
C PRO A 126 7.70 2.73 -4.96
N SER A 127 7.59 2.13 -3.77
CA SER A 127 8.34 0.92 -3.35
C SER A 127 7.95 -0.36 -4.10
N GLY A 128 6.88 -0.33 -4.90
CA GLY A 128 6.33 -1.50 -5.58
C GLY A 128 5.31 -2.28 -4.74
N GLU A 129 5.14 -1.95 -3.46
CA GLU A 129 4.05 -2.46 -2.64
C GLU A 129 2.71 -1.86 -3.09
N ARG A 130 1.64 -2.64 -2.97
CA ARG A 130 0.29 -2.15 -3.23
C ARG A 130 -0.45 -2.05 -1.91
N TYR A 131 -1.12 -0.93 -1.71
CA TYR A 131 -1.94 -0.65 -0.55
C TYR A 131 -3.39 -0.44 -0.96
N ILE A 132 -4.29 -0.52 0.01
CA ILE A 132 -5.69 -0.16 -0.12
C ILE A 132 -6.03 0.75 1.04
N ILE A 133 -6.57 1.92 0.75
CA ILE A 133 -7.35 2.67 1.74
C ILE A 133 -8.81 2.28 1.59
N ARG A 134 -9.42 1.86 2.69
CA ARG A 134 -10.81 1.43 2.74
C ARG A 134 -11.60 2.30 3.70
N PHE A 135 -12.71 2.81 3.21
CA PHE A 135 -13.74 3.49 3.99
C PHE A 135 -14.92 2.54 4.11
N ASP A 136 -15.20 2.07 5.32
CA ASP A 136 -16.20 1.03 5.58
C ASP A 136 -17.33 1.60 6.45
N GLY A 137 -18.56 1.16 6.22
CA GLY A 137 -19.73 1.65 6.96
C GLY A 137 -21.02 0.99 6.53
N ASP A 138 -22.13 1.67 6.80
CA ASP A 138 -23.48 1.26 6.41
C ASP A 138 -24.18 2.45 5.73
N THR A 139 -23.67 2.81 4.56
CA THR A 139 -24.15 3.94 3.76
C THR A 139 -24.63 3.48 2.39
N THR A 140 -25.31 4.36 1.66
CA THR A 140 -25.74 4.09 0.29
C THR A 140 -24.57 4.27 -0.69
N HIS A 141 -24.70 3.70 -1.89
CA HIS A 141 -23.73 3.88 -2.98
C HIS A 141 -23.45 5.37 -3.23
N PRO A 142 -22.20 5.86 -3.03
CA PRO A 142 -21.88 7.27 -3.23
C PRO A 142 -21.91 7.67 -4.71
N CYS A 143 -22.43 8.86 -5.02
CA CYS A 143 -22.38 9.34 -6.41
C CYS A 143 -20.94 9.53 -6.92
N GLN A 144 -20.75 9.58 -8.24
CA GLN A 144 -19.42 9.57 -8.86
C GLN A 144 -18.51 10.73 -8.39
N SER A 145 -19.08 11.91 -8.10
CA SER A 145 -18.29 13.03 -7.57
C SER A 145 -17.71 12.75 -6.18
N VAL A 146 -18.46 12.06 -5.32
CA VAL A 146 -17.98 11.59 -4.02
C VAL A 146 -16.93 10.50 -4.19
N MET A 147 -17.14 9.55 -5.10
CA MET A 147 -16.15 8.52 -5.41
C MET A 147 -14.81 9.13 -5.86
N ASN A 148 -14.84 10.15 -6.70
CA ASN A 148 -13.65 10.86 -7.17
C ASN A 148 -12.96 11.63 -6.02
N ALA A 149 -13.74 12.33 -5.18
CA ALA A 149 -13.22 13.05 -4.03
C ALA A 149 -12.55 12.09 -3.04
N LEU A 150 -13.20 10.97 -2.70
CA LEU A 150 -12.62 9.93 -1.85
C LEU A 150 -11.35 9.36 -2.46
N GLY A 151 -11.31 9.10 -3.77
CA GLY A 151 -10.11 8.64 -4.46
C GLY A 151 -8.91 9.59 -4.30
N MET A 152 -9.13 10.88 -4.52
CA MET A 152 -8.09 11.90 -4.34
C MET A 152 -7.66 12.05 -2.88
N ILE A 153 -8.62 12.03 -1.96
CA ILE A 153 -8.35 12.08 -0.52
C ILE A 153 -7.55 10.86 -0.08
N GLY A 154 -7.90 9.66 -0.56
CA GLY A 154 -7.17 8.43 -0.26
C GLY A 154 -5.74 8.48 -0.78
N LEU A 155 -5.54 8.95 -2.02
CA LEU A 155 -4.19 9.12 -2.56
C LEU A 155 -3.35 10.10 -1.73
N HIS A 156 -3.94 11.24 -1.36
CA HIS A 156 -3.30 12.24 -0.50
C HIS A 156 -2.98 11.69 0.90
N ALA A 157 -3.94 10.99 1.51
CA ALA A 157 -3.76 10.35 2.81
C ALA A 157 -2.59 9.36 2.80
N TYR A 158 -2.47 8.55 1.75
CA TYR A 158 -1.33 7.66 1.62
C TYR A 158 -0.01 8.40 1.45
N ASP A 159 0.05 9.47 0.65
CA ASP A 159 1.30 10.21 0.44
C ASP A 159 1.81 10.82 1.75
N VAL A 160 0.91 11.38 2.58
CA VAL A 160 1.24 11.85 3.92
C VAL A 160 1.74 10.70 4.80
N TYR A 161 1.03 9.56 4.83
CA TYR A 161 1.47 8.36 5.56
C TYR A 161 2.87 7.89 5.15
N ASP A 162 3.12 7.79 3.83
CA ASP A 162 4.38 7.34 3.26
C ASP A 162 5.51 8.34 3.56
N SER A 163 5.22 9.65 3.61
CA SER A 163 6.19 10.67 4.03
C SER A 163 6.66 10.47 5.48
N MET A 164 5.73 10.16 6.40
CA MET A 164 6.05 9.86 7.80
C MET A 164 6.84 8.56 7.92
N LYS A 165 6.39 7.49 7.26
CA LYS A 165 7.08 6.20 7.21
C LYS A 165 8.53 6.35 6.71
N ARG A 166 8.75 7.17 5.67
CA ARG A 166 10.11 7.46 5.16
C ARG A 166 10.97 8.20 6.17
N ASN A 167 10.41 9.19 6.87
CA ASN A 167 11.13 9.94 7.89
C ASN A 167 11.54 9.05 9.08
N GLU A 168 10.68 8.11 9.48
CA GLU A 168 11.00 7.11 10.51
C GLU A 168 12.10 6.13 10.07
N MET A 169 12.20 5.84 8.76
CA MET A 169 13.11 4.82 8.21
C MET A 169 14.49 5.35 7.73
N ALA A 170 14.74 6.66 7.77
CA ALA A 170 16.02 7.23 7.32
C ALA A 170 17.10 7.20 8.44
N PRO A 171 18.32 6.66 8.23
CA PRO A 171 18.94 6.21 6.98
C PRO A 171 19.37 4.73 7.06
N VAL A 172 18.48 3.77 6.75
CA VAL A 172 18.91 2.37 6.62
C VAL A 172 19.56 2.14 5.24
N ARG A 173 20.87 2.35 5.19
CA ARG A 173 21.83 1.80 4.19
C ARG A 173 21.58 2.19 2.73
N THR A 174 21.69 3.48 2.44
CA THR A 174 21.72 3.98 1.07
C THR A 174 22.93 3.40 0.31
N LEU A 175 22.67 2.86 -0.88
CA LEU A 175 23.73 2.50 -1.81
C LEU A 175 24.49 3.76 -2.26
N THR A 176 25.80 3.64 -2.41
CA THR A 176 26.63 4.68 -3.00
C THR A 176 26.35 4.82 -4.50
N LYS A 177 26.68 5.98 -5.08
CA LYS A 177 26.56 6.20 -6.53
C LYS A 177 27.28 5.13 -7.35
N ARG A 178 28.47 4.69 -6.91
CA ARG A 178 29.26 3.65 -7.59
C ARG A 178 28.62 2.27 -7.49
N GLU A 179 28.04 1.92 -6.34
CA GLU A 179 27.25 0.69 -6.22
C GLU A 179 26.07 0.71 -7.19
N LEU A 180 25.34 1.83 -7.28
CA LEU A 180 24.22 1.98 -8.22
C LEU A 180 24.66 1.87 -9.70
N GLU A 181 25.76 2.50 -10.08
CA GLU A 181 26.31 2.39 -11.45
C GLU A 181 26.64 0.95 -11.83
N VAL A 182 27.30 0.21 -10.95
CA VAL A 182 27.65 -1.20 -11.18
C VAL A 182 26.39 -2.07 -11.30
N ILE A 183 25.39 -1.85 -10.44
CA ILE A 183 24.11 -2.60 -10.49
C ILE A 183 23.36 -2.29 -11.79
N ARG A 184 23.36 -1.03 -12.29
CA ARG A 184 22.70 -0.67 -13.56
C ARG A 184 23.27 -1.44 -14.75
N TRP A 185 24.60 -1.50 -14.88
CA TRP A 185 25.22 -2.26 -15.96
C TRP A 185 25.02 -3.77 -15.79
N THR A 186 25.01 -4.26 -14.55
CA THR A 186 24.67 -5.66 -14.27
C THR A 186 23.23 -5.97 -14.70
N ALA A 187 22.28 -5.06 -14.48
CA ALA A 187 20.89 -5.21 -14.90
C ALA A 187 20.72 -5.23 -16.44
N GLN A 188 21.64 -4.57 -17.17
CA GLN A 188 21.72 -4.64 -18.62
C GLN A 188 22.44 -5.89 -19.15
N GLY A 189 22.80 -6.84 -18.27
CA GLY A 189 23.43 -8.10 -18.65
C GLY A 189 24.95 -8.06 -18.83
N LYS A 190 25.62 -7.00 -18.36
CA LYS A 190 27.09 -6.89 -18.46
C LYS A 190 27.81 -7.73 -17.41
N THR A 191 28.89 -8.36 -17.82
CA THR A 191 29.83 -9.08 -16.96
C THR A 191 30.73 -8.12 -16.18
N SER A 192 31.36 -8.59 -15.09
CA SER A 192 32.26 -7.73 -14.30
C SER A 192 33.41 -7.13 -15.13
N ALA A 193 33.90 -7.87 -16.13
CA ALA A 193 34.95 -7.43 -17.04
C ALA A 193 34.48 -6.30 -17.95
N GLU A 194 33.30 -6.45 -18.58
CA GLU A 194 32.70 -5.40 -19.40
C GLU A 194 32.38 -4.15 -18.57
N ILE A 195 31.86 -4.32 -17.35
CA ILE A 195 31.58 -3.21 -16.44
C ILE A 195 32.89 -2.50 -16.05
N GLY A 196 33.96 -3.26 -15.80
CA GLY A 196 35.28 -2.72 -15.52
C GLY A 196 35.79 -1.84 -16.66
N GLN A 197 35.64 -2.30 -17.90
CA GLN A 197 35.98 -1.53 -19.09
C GLN A 197 35.13 -0.25 -19.21
N ILE A 198 33.81 -0.35 -19.01
CA ILE A 198 32.88 0.79 -19.13
C ILE A 198 33.15 1.86 -18.06
N LEU A 199 33.40 1.44 -16.81
CA LEU A 199 33.53 2.34 -15.67
C LEU A 199 35.00 2.70 -15.33
N SER A 200 35.97 2.21 -16.12
CA SER A 200 37.40 2.32 -15.83
C SER A 200 37.76 1.79 -14.43
N LEU A 201 37.28 0.58 -14.11
CA LEU A 201 37.50 -0.13 -12.85
C LEU A 201 38.10 -1.51 -13.11
N SER A 202 38.78 -2.09 -12.12
CA SER A 202 39.15 -3.52 -12.20
C SER A 202 37.96 -4.42 -11.90
N ASP A 203 37.94 -5.62 -12.46
CA ASP A 203 36.95 -6.67 -12.17
C ASP A 203 36.80 -6.91 -10.66
N HIS A 204 37.92 -6.88 -9.93
CA HIS A 204 37.93 -7.00 -8.47
C HIS A 204 37.15 -5.87 -7.80
N THR A 205 37.33 -4.63 -8.27
CA THR A 205 36.63 -3.46 -7.72
C THR A 205 35.13 -3.50 -8.03
N VAL A 206 34.75 -3.92 -9.24
CA VAL A 206 33.35 -4.15 -9.61
C VAL A 206 32.72 -5.21 -8.69
N ASN A 207 33.43 -6.32 -8.45
CA ASN A 207 32.98 -7.37 -7.54
C ASN A 207 32.85 -6.87 -6.10
N ALA A 208 33.74 -5.99 -5.64
CA ALA A 208 33.67 -5.39 -4.32
C ALA A 208 32.42 -4.50 -4.16
N TYR A 209 32.12 -3.64 -5.14
CA TYR A 209 30.88 -2.84 -5.15
C TYR A 209 29.63 -3.74 -5.14
N MET A 210 29.61 -4.80 -5.94
CA MET A 210 28.50 -5.76 -5.94
C MET A 210 28.34 -6.44 -4.58
N ASN A 211 29.42 -6.92 -3.96
CA ASN A 211 29.37 -7.59 -2.67
C ASN A 211 28.90 -6.65 -1.55
N ASN A 212 29.33 -5.39 -1.58
CA ASN A 212 28.86 -4.39 -0.62
C ASN A 212 27.37 -4.10 -0.81
N ALA A 213 26.90 -3.96 -2.05
CA ALA A 213 25.49 -3.77 -2.34
C ALA A 213 24.62 -4.98 -1.92
N ILE A 214 25.10 -6.20 -2.17
CA ILE A 214 24.47 -7.46 -1.72
C ILE A 214 24.29 -7.44 -0.20
N LYS A 215 25.33 -7.08 0.56
CA LYS A 215 25.26 -6.97 2.02
C LYS A 215 24.33 -5.85 2.50
N LYS A 216 24.40 -4.67 1.87
CA LYS A 216 23.58 -3.52 2.24
C LYS A 216 22.09 -3.78 2.03
N LEU A 217 21.74 -4.42 0.92
CA LEU A 217 20.35 -4.75 0.56
C LEU A 217 19.92 -6.15 1.01
N ASP A 218 20.68 -6.84 1.85
CA ASP A 218 20.33 -8.16 2.39
C ASP A 218 19.89 -9.13 1.29
N CYS A 219 20.77 -9.33 0.31
CA CYS A 219 20.57 -10.24 -0.80
C CYS A 219 21.57 -11.40 -0.70
N VAL A 220 21.24 -12.54 -1.30
CA VAL A 220 22.09 -13.73 -1.34
C VAL A 220 22.91 -13.83 -2.62
N ASN A 221 22.51 -13.15 -3.71
CA ASN A 221 23.23 -13.16 -4.98
C ASN A 221 22.97 -11.91 -5.83
N ARG A 222 23.70 -11.79 -6.95
CA ARG A 222 23.63 -10.66 -7.89
C ARG A 222 22.25 -10.54 -8.56
N THR A 223 21.64 -11.65 -8.92
CA THR A 223 20.33 -11.68 -9.56
C THR A 223 19.24 -11.14 -8.63
N GLN A 224 19.25 -11.57 -7.36
CA GLN A 224 18.35 -11.07 -6.33
C GLN A 224 18.63 -9.59 -6.05
N LEU A 225 19.90 -9.16 -6.02
CA LEU A 225 20.28 -7.77 -5.88
C LEU A 225 19.66 -6.91 -7.00
N VAL A 226 19.83 -7.31 -8.27
CA VAL A 226 19.25 -6.60 -9.42
C VAL A 226 17.72 -6.56 -9.31
N ALA A 227 17.07 -7.69 -9.03
CA ALA A 227 15.62 -7.76 -8.88
C ALA A 227 15.10 -6.89 -7.72
N LYS A 228 15.82 -6.84 -6.59
CA LYS A 228 15.47 -5.98 -5.45
C LYS A 228 15.71 -4.51 -5.75
N ALA A 229 16.80 -4.17 -6.44
CA ALA A 229 17.14 -2.80 -6.81
C ALA A 229 16.14 -2.21 -7.83
N ILE A 230 15.66 -3.00 -8.79
CA ILE A 230 14.58 -2.60 -9.71
C ILE A 230 13.25 -2.42 -8.96
N ARG A 231 12.84 -3.40 -8.14
CA ARG A 231 11.59 -3.32 -7.36
C ARG A 231 11.55 -2.11 -6.42
N SER A 232 12.70 -1.79 -5.83
CA SER A 232 12.85 -0.65 -4.91
C SER A 232 13.14 0.67 -5.65
N LYS A 233 13.06 0.71 -6.99
CA LYS A 233 13.35 1.87 -7.85
C LYS A 233 14.71 2.55 -7.61
N LEU A 234 15.70 1.78 -7.15
CA LEU A 234 17.08 2.26 -7.01
C LEU A 234 17.76 2.38 -8.38
N ILE A 235 17.33 1.54 -9.33
CA ILE A 235 17.75 1.53 -10.73
C ILE A 235 16.53 1.32 -11.64
N SER A 236 16.64 1.75 -12.89
CA SER A 236 15.60 1.69 -13.93
C SER A 236 16.04 0.85 -15.10
#